data_AF-A0A969REY0-F1
#
_entry.id   AF-A0A969REY0-F1
#
_cell.length_a   1.000
_cell.length_b   1.000
_cell.length_c   1.000
_cell.angle_alpha   90.00
_cell.angle_beta   90.00
_cell.angle_gamma   90.00
#
_symmetry.space_group_name_H-M   'P 1'
#
loop_
_entity.id
_entity.type
_entity.pdbx_description
1 polymer ?
#
loop_
_entity_poly.entity_id
_entity_poly.type
_entity_poly.pdbx_seq_one_letter_code
_entity_poly.pdbx_strand_id
1 'polypeptide(L)'
;MFAAALRTEPSIFVEDVLTASADLLNAQFEQENFGHRSLIHGHICHNDQLWGVLQPCVFGQPRIWSVEDRATIVTIIDQITAWVMGYVQSHTQAKDLSQERGKSILGGVHYGHRQCVFYFPISLRLL
;
A
#
# COMPACT_ATOMS: atom_id res chain seq x y z
N MET A 1 -7.69 7.75 6.32
CA MET A 1 -7.20 6.64 5.45
C MET A 1 -5.91 5.98 5.94
N PHE A 2 -4.75 6.65 5.97
CA PHE A 2 -3.47 6.01 6.38
C PHE A 2 -3.47 5.40 7.79
N ALA A 3 -4.15 6.04 8.75
CA ALA A 3 -4.29 5.49 10.09
C ALA A 3 -5.03 4.13 10.10
N ALA A 4 -6.02 3.94 9.22
CA ALA A 4 -6.70 2.66 9.04
C ALA A 4 -5.75 1.59 8.47
N ALA A 5 -4.92 1.96 7.48
CA ALA A 5 -3.90 1.07 6.92
C ALA A 5 -2.89 0.61 7.97
N LEU A 6 -2.42 1.52 8.83
CA LEU A 6 -1.47 1.19 9.91
C LEU A 6 -2.09 0.26 10.97
N ARG A 7 -3.40 0.30 11.14
CA ARG A 7 -4.16 -0.63 12.01
C ARG A 7 -4.62 -1.89 11.27
N THR A 8 -4.14 -2.08 10.03
CA THR A 8 -4.50 -3.21 9.16
C THR A 8 -6.00 -3.42 9.00
N GLU A 9 -6.77 -2.32 8.99
CA GLU A 9 -8.20 -2.35 8.70
C GLU A 9 -8.45 -2.71 7.22
N PRO A 10 -9.68 -3.11 6.84
CA PRO A 10 -10.02 -3.37 5.45
C PRO A 10 -9.74 -2.18 4.51
N SER A 11 -9.45 -2.49 3.24
CA SER A 11 -9.27 -1.49 2.18
C SER A 11 -10.48 -0.56 2.05
N ILE A 12 -10.20 0.73 1.82
CA ILE A 12 -11.22 1.77 1.75
C ILE A 12 -11.51 2.09 0.28
N PHE A 13 -12.79 2.22 -0.06
CA PHE A 13 -13.24 2.57 -1.40
C PHE A 13 -13.99 3.89 -1.32
N VAL A 14 -13.42 4.93 -1.92
CA VAL A 14 -13.97 6.27 -1.97
C VAL A 14 -14.58 6.46 -3.35
N GLU A 15 -15.90 6.54 -3.42
CA GLU A 15 -16.62 6.82 -4.67
C GLU A 15 -16.49 8.27 -5.10
N ASP A 16 -16.35 9.14 -4.10
CA ASP A 16 -16.32 10.57 -4.28
C ASP A 16 -15.62 11.27 -3.11
N VAL A 17 -14.49 11.91 -3.41
CA VAL A 17 -13.71 12.72 -2.46
C VAL A 17 -14.49 13.91 -1.90
N LEU A 18 -15.36 14.54 -2.69
CA LEU A 18 -16.09 15.74 -2.27
C LEU A 18 -17.23 15.47 -1.29
N THR A 19 -17.75 14.25 -1.28
CA THR A 19 -18.87 13.85 -0.43
C THR A 19 -18.48 12.82 0.64
N ALA A 20 -17.24 12.32 0.60
CA ALA A 20 -16.70 11.47 1.65
C ALA A 20 -16.69 12.18 3.01
N SER A 21 -16.89 11.40 4.08
CA SER A 21 -16.79 11.92 5.45
C SER A 21 -15.41 12.52 5.72
N ALA A 22 -15.37 13.62 6.46
CA ALA A 22 -14.13 14.25 6.94
C ALA A 22 -13.31 13.32 7.85
N ASP A 23 -13.95 12.34 8.50
CA ASP A 23 -13.26 11.30 9.29
C ASP A 23 -12.46 10.33 8.40
N LEU A 24 -12.84 10.23 7.12
CA LEU A 24 -12.19 9.35 6.17
C LEU A 24 -10.97 10.05 5.55
N LEU A 25 -11.20 11.23 4.97
CA LEU A 25 -10.21 12.05 4.27
C LEU A 25 -10.56 13.54 4.33
N ASN A 26 -9.57 14.39 4.08
CA ASN A 26 -9.77 15.83 3.93
C ASN A 26 -9.97 16.16 2.44
N ALA A 27 -11.20 16.46 2.05
CA ALA A 27 -11.55 16.73 0.65
C ALA A 27 -10.78 17.93 0.07
N GLN A 28 -10.60 19.00 0.84
CA GLN A 28 -9.85 20.18 0.39
C GLN A 28 -8.38 19.82 0.11
N PHE A 29 -7.74 19.11 1.04
CA PHE A 29 -6.36 18.66 0.87
C PHE A 29 -6.20 17.76 -0.34
N GLU A 30 -7.13 16.82 -0.56
CA GLU A 30 -7.13 15.94 -1.73
C GLU A 30 -7.23 16.73 -3.04
N GLN A 31 -8.10 17.75 -3.10
CA GLN A 31 -8.25 18.58 -4.30
C GLN A 31 -7.04 19.46 -4.58
N GLU A 32 -6.47 20.09 -3.54
CA GLU A 32 -5.36 21.02 -3.69
C GLU A 32 -4.05 20.33 -4.08
N ASN A 33 -3.85 19.08 -3.63
CA ASN A 33 -2.56 18.40 -3.77
C ASN A 33 -2.57 17.25 -4.78
N PHE A 34 -3.70 16.56 -4.95
CA PHE A 34 -3.76 15.36 -5.78
C PHE A 34 -4.80 15.44 -6.90
N GLY A 35 -5.90 16.16 -6.70
CA GLY A 35 -6.99 16.27 -7.67
C GLY A 35 -7.81 14.98 -7.83
N HIS A 36 -7.65 14.02 -6.93
CA HIS A 36 -8.43 12.78 -6.96
C HIS A 36 -9.92 13.10 -6.86
N ARG A 37 -10.72 12.38 -7.65
CA ARG A 37 -12.17 12.45 -7.55
C ARG A 37 -12.79 11.20 -6.96
N SER A 38 -12.26 10.04 -7.28
CA SER A 38 -12.53 8.80 -6.56
C SER A 38 -11.23 8.01 -6.45
N LEU A 39 -11.11 7.19 -5.41
CA LEU A 39 -9.90 6.40 -5.17
C LEU A 39 -10.21 5.15 -4.36
N ILE A 40 -9.32 4.18 -4.46
CA ILE A 40 -9.30 3.02 -3.56
C ILE A 40 -8.01 3.10 -2.77
N HIS A 41 -8.09 3.05 -1.45
CA HIS A 41 -6.95 2.95 -0.57
C HIS A 41 -6.78 1.48 -0.19
N GLY A 42 -6.09 0.74 -1.05
CA GLY A 42 -5.88 -0.71 -0.94
C GLY A 42 -4.72 -1.05 -0.01
N HIS A 43 -4.99 -1.66 1.14
CA HIS A 43 -3.95 -1.95 2.12
C HIS A 43 -3.27 -3.29 1.81
N ILE A 44 -1.94 -3.27 1.66
CA ILE A 44 -1.12 -4.47 1.46
C ILE A 44 -0.58 -4.87 2.83
N CYS A 45 -1.19 -5.87 3.44
CA CYS A 45 -0.89 -6.32 4.80
C CYS A 45 -0.47 -7.79 4.81
N HIS A 46 0.50 -8.14 5.66
CA HIS A 46 0.89 -9.52 5.92
C HIS A 46 1.35 -9.66 7.37
N ASN A 47 0.82 -10.65 8.09
CA ASN A 47 1.03 -10.89 9.53
C ASN A 47 0.79 -9.63 10.39
N ASP A 48 -0.40 -9.03 10.24
CA ASP A 48 -0.81 -7.82 10.96
C ASP A 48 0.15 -6.62 10.82
N GLN A 49 0.96 -6.63 9.76
CA GLN A 49 1.87 -5.56 9.43
C GLN A 49 1.54 -4.97 8.05
N LEU A 50 1.51 -3.64 7.97
CA LEU A 50 1.40 -2.91 6.71
C LEU A 50 2.74 -2.95 5.95
N TRP A 51 2.68 -3.33 4.67
CA TRP A 51 3.82 -3.38 3.75
C TRP A 51 3.71 -2.35 2.62
N GLY A 52 2.52 -1.83 2.37
CA GLY A 52 2.31 -0.81 1.36
C GLY A 52 0.84 -0.47 1.16
N VAL A 53 0.61 0.47 0.25
CA VAL A 53 -0.72 0.88 -0.17
C VAL A 53 -0.77 0.87 -1.69
N LEU A 54 -1.74 0.16 -2.26
CA LEU A 54 -2.13 0.25 -3.66
C LEU A 54 -3.23 1.31 -3.78
N GLN A 55 -3.00 2.35 -4.59
CA GLN A 55 -3.97 3.45 -4.74
C GLN A 55 -4.36 3.73 -6.19
N PRO A 56 -5.27 2.94 -6.79
CA PRO A 56 -5.96 3.32 -8.01
C PRO A 56 -6.83 4.54 -7.75
N CYS A 57 -6.81 5.50 -8.67
CA CYS A 57 -7.60 6.72 -8.57
C CYS A 57 -8.14 7.15 -9.93
N VAL A 58 -9.22 7.91 -9.91
CA VAL A 58 -9.76 8.61 -11.08
C VAL A 58 -9.81 10.10 -10.80
N PHE A 59 -9.70 10.88 -11.87
CA PHE A 59 -9.72 12.34 -11.83
C PHE A 59 -10.98 12.88 -12.49
N GLY A 60 -11.37 14.11 -12.13
CA GLY A 60 -12.47 14.83 -12.77
C GLY A 60 -13.87 14.43 -12.29
N GLN A 61 -14.29 13.19 -12.53
CA GLN A 61 -15.64 12.71 -12.21
C GLN A 61 -15.62 11.62 -11.13
N PRO A 62 -16.63 11.56 -10.25
CA PRO A 62 -16.75 10.48 -9.28
C PRO A 62 -17.03 9.18 -10.03
N ARG A 63 -16.66 8.06 -9.42
CA ARG A 63 -16.90 6.72 -9.97
C ARG A 63 -17.43 5.87 -8.85
N ILE A 64 -18.46 5.09 -9.14
CA ILE A 64 -18.95 4.03 -8.26
C ILE A 64 -18.13 2.77 -8.52
N TRP A 65 -17.48 2.22 -7.50
CA TRP A 65 -16.74 0.96 -7.54
C TRP A 65 -17.72 -0.20 -7.44
N SER A 66 -17.90 -0.92 -8.55
CA SER A 66 -18.80 -2.07 -8.58
C SER A 66 -18.32 -3.21 -7.67
N VAL A 67 -19.16 -4.22 -7.49
CA VAL A 67 -18.77 -5.44 -6.73
C VAL A 67 -17.58 -6.12 -7.41
N GLU A 68 -17.58 -6.15 -8.74
CA GLU A 68 -16.50 -6.70 -9.56
C GLU A 68 -15.21 -5.88 -9.44
N ASP A 69 -15.30 -4.54 -9.44
CA ASP A 69 -14.13 -3.67 -9.20
C ASP A 69 -13.50 -3.99 -7.83
N ARG A 70 -14.33 -4.09 -6.80
CA ARG A 70 -13.91 -4.38 -5.43
C ARG A 70 -13.24 -5.75 -5.32
N ALA A 71 -13.86 -6.79 -5.89
CA ALA A 71 -13.31 -8.14 -5.91
C ALA A 71 -11.99 -8.22 -6.68
N THR A 72 -11.90 -7.51 -7.81
CA THR A 72 -10.69 -7.45 -8.64
C THR A 72 -9.55 -6.82 -7.86
N ILE A 73 -9.80 -5.70 -7.17
CA ILE A 73 -8.77 -5.03 -6.38
C ILE A 73 -8.30 -5.88 -5.19
N VAL A 74 -9.21 -6.57 -4.49
CA VAL A 74 -8.83 -7.52 -3.43
C VAL A 74 -7.91 -8.61 -4.00
N THR A 75 -8.27 -9.19 -5.15
CA THR A 75 -7.45 -10.23 -5.81
C THR A 75 -6.07 -9.71 -6.23
N ILE A 76 -5.98 -8.44 -6.67
CA ILE A 76 -4.71 -7.80 -7.01
C ILE A 76 -3.87 -7.56 -5.75
N ILE A 77 -4.48 -7.09 -4.66
CA ILE A 77 -3.79 -6.88 -3.38
C ILE A 77 -3.19 -8.19 -2.87
N ASP A 78 -3.92 -9.30 -2.94
CA ASP A 78 -3.42 -10.61 -2.52
C ASP A 78 -2.21 -11.06 -3.35
N GLN A 79 -2.26 -10.89 -4.67
CA GLN A 79 -1.15 -11.22 -5.57
C GLN A 79 0.09 -10.35 -5.29
N ILE A 80 -0.11 -9.02 -5.14
CA ILE A 80 0.99 -8.11 -4.82
C ILE A 80 1.59 -8.47 -3.45
N THR A 81 0.75 -8.79 -2.46
CA THR A 81 1.22 -9.20 -1.13
C THR A 81 2.15 -10.41 -1.22
N ALA A 82 1.78 -11.44 -1.99
CA ALA A 82 2.62 -12.60 -2.22
C ALA A 82 3.98 -12.23 -2.86
N TRP A 83 3.98 -11.34 -3.85
CA TRP A 83 5.22 -10.86 -4.48
C TRP A 83 6.10 -10.05 -3.55
N VAL A 84 5.52 -9.12 -2.78
CA VAL A 84 6.27 -8.31 -1.80
C VAL A 84 6.91 -9.23 -0.76
N MET A 85 6.19 -10.25 -0.29
CA MET A 85 6.75 -11.19 0.69
C MET A 85 7.88 -12.03 0.11
N GLY A 86 7.72 -12.54 -1.12
CA GLY A 86 8.81 -13.24 -1.82
C GLY A 86 10.05 -12.36 -2.01
N TYR A 87 9.86 -11.09 -2.37
CA TYR A 87 10.96 -10.13 -2.49
C TYR A 87 11.66 -9.88 -1.15
N VAL A 88 10.91 -9.60 -0.08
CA VAL A 88 11.47 -9.33 1.25
C VAL A 88 12.21 -10.55 1.79
N GLN A 89 11.65 -11.76 1.65
CA GLN A 89 12.28 -12.98 2.12
C GLN A 89 13.61 -13.26 1.40
N SER A 90 13.65 -13.12 0.08
CA SER A 90 14.88 -13.32 -0.70
C SER A 90 15.99 -12.33 -0.34
N HIS A 91 15.64 -11.09 0.00
CA HIS A 91 16.62 -10.04 0.35
C HIS A 91 16.98 -9.99 1.83
N THR A 92 16.18 -10.60 2.69
CA THR A 92 16.52 -10.80 4.11
C THR A 92 17.50 -11.98 4.24
N GLN A 93 17.24 -13.10 3.58
CA GLN A 93 18.16 -14.24 3.56
C GLN A 93 19.52 -13.91 2.91
N ALA A 94 19.53 -13.12 1.84
CA ALA A 94 20.78 -12.66 1.23
C ALA A 94 21.62 -11.76 2.18
N LYS A 95 20.95 -10.97 3.04
CA LYS A 95 21.61 -10.17 4.08
C LYS A 95 22.17 -11.05 5.20
N ASP A 96 21.44 -12.05 5.65
CA ASP A 96 21.93 -12.97 6.67
C ASP A 96 23.14 -13.79 6.15
N LEU A 97 23.10 -14.27 4.91
CA LEU A 97 24.21 -15.02 4.29
C LEU A 97 25.45 -14.17 3.99
N SER A 98 25.29 -12.85 3.79
CA SER A 98 26.41 -11.92 3.63
C SER A 98 26.93 -11.44 5.00
N GLN A 99 26.07 -11.35 6.00
CA GLN A 99 26.42 -10.96 7.35
C GLN A 99 27.07 -12.09 8.14
N GLU A 100 26.71 -13.36 7.93
CA GLU A 100 27.45 -14.53 8.45
C GLU A 100 28.85 -14.64 7.84
N ARG A 101 28.99 -14.36 6.53
CA ARG A 101 30.31 -14.27 5.88
C ARG A 101 31.14 -13.08 6.41
N GLY A 102 30.51 -11.99 6.82
CA GLY A 102 31.17 -10.81 7.43
C GLY A 102 31.45 -10.93 8.95
N LYS A 103 30.68 -11.73 9.68
CA LYS A 103 30.86 -11.98 11.13
C LYS A 103 32.11 -12.80 11.46
N SER A 104 32.77 -13.40 10.47
CA SER A 104 34.10 -13.97 10.65
C SER A 104 35.17 -12.91 10.97
N ILE A 105 34.89 -11.60 10.84
CA ILE A 105 35.95 -10.58 11.01
C ILE A 105 35.61 -9.48 12.04
N LEU A 106 34.39 -8.95 12.21
CA LEU A 106 34.13 -7.93 13.24
C LEU A 106 32.70 -7.95 13.81
N GLY A 107 32.59 -7.63 15.11
CA GLY A 107 31.41 -7.73 15.98
C GLY A 107 30.17 -6.94 15.54
N GLY A 108 29.01 -7.50 15.89
CA GLY A 108 27.70 -7.13 15.34
C GLY A 108 27.09 -5.83 15.88
N VAL A 109 26.29 -5.20 15.01
CA VAL A 109 25.36 -4.12 15.32
C VAL A 109 23.94 -4.60 14.97
N HIS A 110 23.01 -4.49 15.93
CA HIS A 110 21.59 -4.78 15.75
C HIS A 110 20.92 -3.67 14.94
N TYR A 111 20.27 -4.01 13.83
CA TYR A 111 19.44 -3.07 13.05
C TYR A 111 17.96 -3.42 13.21
N GLY A 112 17.18 -2.49 13.78
CA GLY A 112 15.73 -2.57 13.88
C GLY A 112 15.05 -2.48 12.51
N HIS A 113 13.98 -3.28 12.33
CA HIS A 113 13.13 -3.31 11.14
C HIS A 113 12.58 -1.91 10.82
N ARG A 114 13.01 -1.31 9.70
CA ARG A 114 12.38 -0.10 9.15
C ARG A 114 11.26 -0.53 8.20
N GLN A 115 10.03 -0.08 8.47
CA GLN A 115 8.90 -0.21 7.56
C GLN A 115 9.20 0.60 6.27
N CYS A 116 9.07 -0.04 5.12
CA CYS A 116 9.26 0.58 3.81
C CYS A 116 7.88 0.66 3.16
N VAL A 117 7.26 1.85 3.17
CA VAL A 117 5.99 2.08 2.47
C VAL A 117 6.33 2.37 1.01
N PHE A 118 6.06 1.41 0.13
CA PHE A 118 6.24 1.61 -1.31
C PHE A 118 4.99 2.28 -1.90
N TYR A 119 5.15 3.50 -2.41
CA TYR A 119 4.15 4.17 -3.24
C TYR A 119 4.43 3.80 -4.70
N PHE A 120 3.58 2.96 -5.28
CA PHE A 120 3.61 2.67 -6.72
C PHE A 120 2.51 3.50 -7.40
N PRO A 121 2.83 4.64 -8.04
CA PRO A 121 1.88 5.32 -8.91
C PRO A 121 1.73 4.50 -10.20
N ILE A 122 0.87 3.48 -10.19
CA ILE A 122 0.48 2.80 -11.42
C ILE A 122 -0.62 3.64 -12.07
N SER A 123 -0.25 4.52 -13.00
CA SER A 123 -1.19 5.11 -13.95
C SER A 123 -1.69 4.01 -14.89
N LEU A 124 -2.74 3.31 -14.49
CA LEU A 124 -3.45 2.40 -15.39
C LEU A 124 -4.32 3.26 -16.33
N ARG A 125 -3.76 3.69 -17.47
CA ARG A 125 -4.57 4.15 -18.61
C ARG A 125 -5.28 2.94 -19.18
N LEU A 126 -6.47 2.64 -18.67
CA LEU A 126 -7.43 1.79 -19.36
C LEU A 126 -8.13 2.65 -20.42
N LEU A 127 -7.79 2.34 -21.67
CA LEU A 127 -8.48 2.59 -22.96
C LEU A 127 -9.42 3.80 -23.06
#